data_AF-A0A5J9SJ49-F1
#
_entry.id   AF-A0A5J9SJ49-F1
#
_cell.length_a   1.000
_cell.length_b   1.000
_cell.length_c   1.000
_cell.angle_alpha   90.00
_cell.angle_beta   90.00
_cell.angle_gamma   90.00
#
_symmetry.space_group_name_H-M   'P 1'
#
loop_
_entity.id
_entity.type
_entity.pdbx_description
1 polymer ?
#
loop_
_entity_poly.entity_id
_entity_poly.type
_entity_poly.pdbx_seq_one_letter_code
_entity_poly.pdbx_strand_id
1 'polypeptide(L)'
;MPVQIGGGKVSEPRTRVDLSPTAVGDKARASSRKKSRNKKKAPAATSAAPVLPMQRLFDTSREVFLESSPGFVPPPDAVARLAALLNDLKPHDVGIDPCMPCFKHNDSKGPPQVTYLHFYDCSKFSFGIFCLPKSGVIPLHNHPGMTVFSKILFGSMHLKSYDWAKSLPDSSTNALENSDGTRLAKVNTDDAFDDSSETVVLYPENGGNLHCFTALTPCAVLDVMGPPYNRADGRDCAYYSEAPYSSSCGGDNQFSWLKEIPSTFEMKGIQMVRKFVA
;
A
#
# COMPACT_ATOMS: atom_id res chain seq x y z
N MET A 1 8.01 30.17 -10.13
CA MET A 1 8.88 31.32 -9.82
C MET A 1 8.85 31.57 -8.32
N PRO A 2 9.95 31.36 -7.57
CA PRO A 2 10.15 32.08 -6.32
C PRO A 2 11.46 32.89 -6.34
N VAL A 3 11.37 34.12 -5.84
CA VAL A 3 12.43 35.12 -5.75
C VAL A 3 13.11 35.01 -4.37
N GLN A 4 14.45 35.03 -4.40
CA GLN A 4 15.42 35.14 -3.29
C GLN A 4 15.16 36.34 -2.36
N ILE A 5 15.76 36.38 -1.16
CA ILE A 5 16.78 37.33 -0.62
C ILE A 5 17.25 36.73 0.72
N GLY A 6 18.52 36.68 1.17
CA GLY A 6 19.81 37.19 0.72
C GLY A 6 20.71 37.51 1.93
N GLY A 7 22.01 37.16 1.83
CA GLY A 7 23.21 37.71 2.50
C GLY A 7 23.30 37.72 4.05
N GLY A 8 24.46 37.63 4.70
CA GLY A 8 25.86 37.58 4.28
C GLY A 8 26.80 37.79 5.50
N LYS A 9 27.88 37.00 5.52
CA LYS A 9 29.21 37.05 6.21
C LYS A 9 29.60 38.22 7.12
N VAL A 10 30.36 37.91 8.19
CA VAL A 10 31.62 38.58 8.69
C VAL A 10 32.34 37.58 9.65
N SER A 11 33.43 36.87 9.28
CA SER A 11 34.89 37.11 9.45
C SER A 11 35.48 37.19 10.89
N GLU A 12 36.35 36.23 11.19
CA GLU A 12 37.38 36.11 12.26
C GLU A 12 38.69 36.84 11.86
N PRO A 13 39.71 37.12 12.73
CA PRO A 13 40.62 36.06 13.25
C PRO A 13 41.50 36.30 14.53
N ARG A 14 42.04 35.18 15.07
CA ARG A 14 43.40 34.90 15.67
C ARG A 14 43.94 35.78 16.84
N THR A 15 44.68 35.29 17.86
CA THR A 15 45.91 34.46 17.85
C THR A 15 46.32 33.94 19.27
N ARG A 16 47.16 32.87 19.28
CA ARG A 16 47.96 32.14 20.31
C ARG A 16 48.55 32.95 21.51
N VAL A 17 49.00 32.40 22.65
CA VAL A 17 50.19 31.53 22.96
C VAL A 17 50.13 31.18 24.48
N ASP A 18 50.06 29.92 24.92
CA ASP A 18 51.10 29.00 25.50
C ASP A 18 51.37 29.08 27.03
N LEU A 19 51.83 27.92 27.57
CA LEU A 19 52.52 27.64 28.84
C LEU A 19 51.71 27.15 30.06
N SER A 20 51.95 25.87 30.39
CA SER A 20 51.90 25.28 31.75
C SER A 20 53.33 25.28 32.34
N PRO A 21 53.54 25.28 33.68
CA PRO A 21 53.65 24.00 34.42
C PRO A 21 53.32 24.00 35.94
N THR A 22 53.03 22.80 36.45
CA THR A 22 53.36 22.16 37.75
C THR A 22 53.41 22.91 39.11
N ALA A 23 52.56 22.43 40.02
CA ALA A 23 52.88 21.74 41.30
C ALA A 23 52.95 22.47 42.68
N VAL A 24 52.41 21.70 43.67
CA VAL A 24 52.63 21.63 45.13
C VAL A 24 52.06 22.73 46.05
N GLY A 25 51.34 22.31 47.10
CA GLY A 25 51.22 23.10 48.35
C GLY A 25 49.94 22.90 49.15
N ASP A 26 50.09 22.35 50.35
CA ASP A 26 49.07 21.91 51.32
C ASP A 26 48.07 22.96 51.88
N LYS A 27 46.91 22.41 52.28
CA LYS A 27 46.04 22.72 53.43
C LYS A 27 45.77 24.18 53.83
N ALA A 28 44.50 24.58 53.71
CA ALA A 28 43.74 25.17 54.82
C ALA A 28 42.22 25.10 54.57
N ARG A 29 41.50 24.68 55.60
CA ARG A 29 40.04 24.53 55.67
C ARG A 29 39.40 25.88 55.98
N ALA A 30 38.56 26.41 55.08
CA ALA A 30 37.62 27.47 55.43
C ALA A 30 36.34 27.43 54.56
N SER A 31 35.22 27.25 55.26
CA SER A 31 33.82 27.58 54.93
C SER A 31 33.58 28.44 53.68
N SER A 32 32.84 27.91 52.70
CA SER A 32 32.29 28.69 51.58
C SER A 32 30.92 28.17 51.13
N ARG A 33 29.97 29.10 51.14
CA ARG A 33 28.55 29.03 50.73
C ARG A 33 28.33 28.29 49.40
N LYS A 34 27.33 27.40 49.37
CA LYS A 34 26.77 26.82 48.13
C LYS A 34 26.22 27.93 47.22
N LYS A 35 26.95 28.27 46.15
CA LYS A 35 26.38 29.01 45.00
C LYS A 35 25.67 28.02 44.08
N SER A 36 24.34 28.09 44.07
CA SER A 36 23.48 27.44 43.08
C SER A 36 23.86 27.93 41.68
N ARG A 37 24.37 27.02 40.83
CA ARG A 37 24.53 27.26 39.40
C ARG A 37 23.18 26.99 38.73
N ASN A 38 22.47 28.06 38.39
CA ASN A 38 21.25 28.00 37.61
C ASN A 38 21.59 27.58 36.17
N LYS A 39 21.54 26.27 35.87
CA LYS A 39 21.61 25.77 34.49
C LYS A 39 20.33 26.20 33.79
N LYS A 40 20.40 27.22 32.93
CA LYS A 40 19.32 27.55 31.99
C LYS A 40 19.10 26.32 31.10
N LYS A 41 17.95 25.66 31.29
CA LYS A 41 17.47 24.59 30.42
C LYS A 41 17.25 25.21 29.04
N ALA A 42 17.89 24.65 28.01
CA ALA A 42 17.52 24.94 26.63
C ALA A 42 16.04 24.58 26.41
N PRO A 43 15.29 25.31 25.56
CA PRO A 43 13.92 24.96 25.30
C PRO A 43 13.91 23.57 24.65
N ALA A 44 13.11 22.67 25.22
CA ALA A 44 12.88 21.37 24.61
C ALA A 44 12.32 21.61 23.21
N ALA A 45 12.98 21.03 22.19
CA ALA A 45 12.35 20.90 20.88
C ALA A 45 10.97 20.30 21.11
N THR A 46 9.94 20.98 20.63
CA THR A 46 8.57 20.47 20.63
C THR A 46 8.60 19.15 19.87
N SER A 47 8.62 18.03 20.59
CA SER A 47 8.41 16.72 19.98
C SER A 47 7.03 16.79 19.35
N ALA A 48 6.97 16.82 18.02
CA ALA A 48 5.71 16.70 17.32
C ALA A 48 4.96 15.50 17.92
N ALA A 49 3.67 15.70 18.26
CA ALA A 49 2.85 14.61 18.74
C ALA A 49 2.97 13.41 17.78
N PRO A 50 2.97 12.16 18.26
CA PRO A 50 3.08 11.00 17.39
C PRO A 50 1.94 11.07 16.35
N VAL A 51 2.32 11.29 15.09
CA VAL A 51 1.37 11.30 13.97
C VAL A 51 0.72 9.92 13.92
N LEU A 52 -0.61 9.88 14.05
CA LEU A 52 -1.39 8.64 14.03
C LEU A 52 -1.12 7.87 12.73
N PRO A 53 -1.00 6.54 12.75
CA PRO A 53 -0.72 5.72 11.56
C PRO A 53 -1.64 6.03 10.38
N MET A 54 -2.95 6.20 10.61
CA MET A 54 -3.92 6.57 9.59
C MET A 54 -3.66 7.93 8.95
N GLN A 55 -3.16 8.91 9.71
CA GLN A 55 -2.78 10.21 9.18
C GLN A 55 -1.55 10.07 8.26
N ARG A 56 -0.55 9.26 8.67
CA ARG A 56 0.62 8.99 7.82
C ARG A 56 0.24 8.28 6.53
N LEU A 57 -0.65 7.29 6.60
CA LEU A 57 -1.18 6.59 5.43
C LEU A 57 -1.83 7.58 4.47
N PHE A 58 -2.70 8.45 4.98
CA PHE A 58 -3.39 9.47 4.19
C PHE A 58 -2.42 10.45 3.53
N ASP A 59 -1.54 11.08 4.31
CA ASP A 59 -0.60 12.10 3.81
C ASP A 59 0.36 11.50 2.77
N THR A 60 0.88 10.30 3.02
CA THR A 60 1.76 9.60 2.07
C THR A 60 1.01 9.23 0.80
N SER A 61 -0.21 8.71 0.91
CA SER A 61 -1.03 8.37 -0.28
C SER A 61 -1.33 9.61 -1.12
N ARG A 62 -1.65 10.75 -0.48
CA ARG A 62 -1.88 12.03 -1.16
C ARG A 62 -0.65 12.49 -1.94
N GLU A 63 0.55 12.33 -1.38
CA GLU A 63 1.80 12.67 -2.06
C GLU A 63 2.11 11.72 -3.23
N VAL A 64 1.97 10.41 -3.01
CA VAL A 64 2.23 9.39 -4.04
C VAL A 64 1.30 9.54 -5.23
N PHE A 65 0.03 9.86 -4.99
CA PHE A 65 -1.01 9.96 -6.02
C PHE A 65 -1.37 11.40 -6.41
N LEU A 66 -0.52 12.38 -6.10
CA LEU A 66 -0.78 13.81 -6.39
C LEU A 66 -1.13 14.04 -7.87
N GLU A 67 -0.31 13.47 -8.76
CA GLU A 67 -0.45 13.56 -10.22
C GLU A 67 -1.26 12.41 -10.82
N SER A 68 -1.98 11.65 -9.99
CA SER A 68 -2.74 10.47 -10.42
C SER A 68 -3.76 10.80 -11.51
N SER A 69 -3.72 10.00 -12.57
CA SER A 69 -4.62 10.00 -13.72
C SER A 69 -4.63 8.58 -14.32
N PRO A 70 -5.56 8.24 -15.23
CA PRO A 70 -5.56 6.92 -15.85
C PRO A 70 -4.20 6.59 -16.50
N GLY A 71 -3.64 5.42 -16.16
CA GLY A 71 -2.33 4.98 -16.63
C GLY A 71 -1.14 5.53 -15.84
N PHE A 72 -1.38 6.33 -14.79
CA PHE A 72 -0.31 6.87 -13.95
C PHE A 72 0.36 5.77 -13.14
N VAL A 73 1.69 5.79 -13.16
CA VAL A 73 2.56 4.94 -12.34
C VAL A 73 3.39 5.84 -11.43
N PRO A 74 3.27 5.74 -10.10
CA PRO A 74 4.07 6.55 -9.19
C PRO A 74 5.58 6.28 -9.35
N PRO A 75 6.45 7.27 -9.06
CA PRO A 75 7.89 7.07 -9.05
C PRO A 75 8.34 5.92 -8.13
N PRO A 76 9.40 5.15 -8.46
CA PRO A 76 9.80 3.98 -7.68
C PRO A 76 10.11 4.27 -6.21
N ASP A 77 10.69 5.43 -5.90
CA ASP A 77 10.94 5.86 -4.52
C ASP A 77 9.62 6.14 -3.77
N ALA A 78 8.62 6.67 -4.46
CA ALA A 78 7.29 6.91 -3.92
C ALA A 78 6.55 5.59 -3.63
N VAL A 79 6.65 4.63 -4.56
CA VAL A 79 6.15 3.26 -4.38
C VAL A 79 6.80 2.61 -3.16
N ALA A 80 8.13 2.63 -3.07
CA ALA A 80 8.85 2.03 -1.95
C ALA A 80 8.47 2.64 -0.60
N ARG A 81 8.27 3.97 -0.54
CA ARG A 81 7.82 4.66 0.69
C ARG A 81 6.44 4.20 1.15
N LEU A 82 5.46 4.15 0.25
CA LEU A 82 4.10 3.75 0.62
C LEU A 82 4.03 2.26 0.94
N ALA A 83 4.71 1.40 0.18
CA ALA A 83 4.79 -0.03 0.47
C ALA A 83 5.42 -0.28 1.85
N ALA A 84 6.53 0.38 2.19
CA ALA A 84 7.16 0.26 3.50
C ALA A 84 6.22 0.70 4.64
N LEU A 85 5.49 1.81 4.44
CA LEU A 85 4.48 2.25 5.41
C LEU A 85 3.40 1.20 5.61
N LEU A 86 2.88 0.62 4.52
CA LEU A 86 1.83 -0.40 4.57
C LEU A 86 2.32 -1.68 5.25
N ASN A 87 3.57 -2.09 5.03
CA ASN A 87 4.17 -3.26 5.68
C ASN A 87 4.23 -3.13 7.21
N ASP A 88 4.41 -1.91 7.72
CA ASP A 88 4.51 -1.65 9.15
C ASP A 88 3.13 -1.59 9.84
N LEU A 89 2.03 -1.37 9.10
CA LEU A 89 0.69 -1.25 9.67
C LEU A 89 0.24 -2.53 10.37
N LYS A 90 -0.49 -2.34 11.46
CA LYS A 90 -1.16 -3.41 12.22
C LYS A 90 -2.68 -3.25 12.15
N PRO A 91 -3.45 -4.33 12.37
CA PRO A 91 -4.92 -4.29 12.41
C PRO A 91 -5.50 -3.14 13.26
N HIS A 92 -4.98 -2.92 14.46
CA HIS A 92 -5.48 -1.88 15.36
C HIS A 92 -5.21 -0.45 14.88
N ASP A 93 -4.16 -0.23 14.07
CA ASP A 93 -3.82 1.08 13.51
C ASP A 93 -4.91 1.61 12.60
N VAL A 94 -5.55 0.71 11.86
CA VAL A 94 -6.65 0.99 10.93
C VAL A 94 -8.03 0.67 11.52
N GLY A 95 -8.08 0.32 12.81
CA GLY A 95 -9.32 0.11 13.55
C GLY A 95 -10.06 -1.18 13.20
N ILE A 96 -9.36 -2.22 12.76
CA ILE A 96 -9.93 -3.55 12.55
C ILE A 96 -9.50 -4.52 13.66
N ASP A 97 -10.38 -5.47 13.98
CA ASP A 97 -10.14 -6.55 14.94
C ASP A 97 -10.56 -7.88 14.29
N PRO A 98 -9.74 -8.94 14.30
CA PRO A 98 -10.08 -10.24 13.73
C PRO A 98 -11.38 -10.87 14.26
N CYS A 99 -11.85 -10.45 15.43
CA CYS A 99 -13.11 -10.91 16.02
C CYS A 99 -14.36 -10.21 15.48
N MET A 100 -14.20 -9.17 14.64
CA MET A 100 -15.33 -8.42 14.07
C MET A 100 -16.28 -9.33 13.28
N PRO A 101 -17.59 -9.03 13.27
CA PRO A 101 -18.58 -9.87 12.59
C PRO A 101 -18.36 -10.04 11.08
N CYS A 102 -17.73 -9.07 10.41
CA CYS A 102 -17.45 -9.12 8.97
C CYS A 102 -16.44 -10.22 8.56
N PHE A 103 -15.72 -10.81 9.52
CA PHE A 103 -14.82 -11.94 9.29
C PHE A 103 -15.47 -13.30 9.59
N LYS A 104 -16.74 -13.31 10.00
CA LYS A 104 -17.48 -14.52 10.37
C LYS A 104 -18.46 -14.90 9.28
N HIS A 105 -18.50 -16.18 8.97
CA HIS A 105 -19.51 -16.75 8.10
C HIS A 105 -20.57 -17.43 8.97
N ASN A 106 -21.69 -16.73 9.18
CA ASN A 106 -22.76 -17.20 10.08
C ASN A 106 -23.82 -18.06 9.37
N ASP A 107 -23.91 -17.98 8.04
CA ASP A 107 -24.89 -18.70 7.23
C ASP A 107 -24.20 -19.83 6.48
N SER A 108 -24.65 -21.08 6.66
CA SER A 108 -24.11 -22.24 5.95
C SER A 108 -24.68 -22.44 4.55
N LYS A 109 -25.62 -21.59 4.11
CA LYS A 109 -26.33 -21.70 2.82
C LYS A 109 -25.91 -20.60 1.84
N GLY A 110 -24.62 -20.47 1.56
CA GLY A 110 -24.14 -19.59 0.49
C GLY A 110 -22.65 -19.33 0.57
N PRO A 111 -22.05 -18.71 -0.46
CA PRO A 111 -20.68 -18.25 -0.37
C PRO A 111 -20.57 -17.16 0.72
N PRO A 112 -19.45 -17.08 1.45
CA PRO A 112 -19.25 -16.03 2.44
C PRO A 112 -19.28 -14.63 1.82
N GLN A 113 -20.10 -13.74 2.39
CA GLN A 113 -20.20 -12.36 1.92
C GLN A 113 -18.94 -11.57 2.32
N VAL A 114 -18.33 -10.90 1.33
CA VAL A 114 -17.22 -9.97 1.55
C VAL A 114 -17.77 -8.61 1.99
N THR A 115 -17.12 -8.00 2.98
CA THR A 115 -17.44 -6.64 3.45
C THR A 115 -16.34 -5.67 3.02
N TYR A 116 -16.70 -4.51 2.49
CA TYR A 116 -15.76 -3.43 2.16
C TYR A 116 -15.90 -2.29 3.17
N LEU A 117 -14.82 -2.01 3.91
CA LEU A 117 -14.70 -0.90 4.83
C LEU A 117 -14.09 0.29 4.11
N HIS A 118 -14.92 1.27 3.73
CA HIS A 118 -14.49 2.45 3.00
C HIS A 118 -13.96 3.53 3.94
N PHE A 119 -12.74 4.03 3.72
CA PHE A 119 -12.18 5.12 4.54
C PHE A 119 -12.20 6.47 3.82
N TYR A 120 -11.73 6.49 2.57
CA TYR A 120 -11.55 7.72 1.82
C TYR A 120 -11.52 7.45 0.32
N ASP A 121 -12.03 8.42 -0.43
CA ASP A 121 -11.85 8.56 -1.86
C ASP A 121 -11.78 10.05 -2.22
N CYS A 122 -11.07 10.31 -3.31
CA CYS A 122 -11.15 11.52 -4.10
C CYS A 122 -10.89 11.16 -5.57
N SER A 123 -10.80 12.14 -6.46
CA SER A 123 -10.50 11.88 -7.87
C SER A 123 -9.11 11.27 -8.13
N LYS A 124 -8.20 11.35 -7.14
CA LYS A 124 -6.79 10.94 -7.28
C LYS A 124 -6.49 9.57 -6.69
N PHE A 125 -7.08 9.25 -5.55
CA PHE A 125 -6.86 7.97 -4.88
C PHE A 125 -8.03 7.62 -3.97
N SER A 126 -8.12 6.35 -3.61
CA SER A 126 -8.99 5.85 -2.55
C SER A 126 -8.25 4.79 -1.73
N PHE A 127 -8.74 4.53 -0.54
CA PHE A 127 -8.31 3.35 0.22
C PHE A 127 -9.43 2.80 1.09
N GLY A 128 -9.40 1.48 1.22
CA GLY A 128 -10.41 0.70 1.93
C GLY A 128 -9.89 -0.68 2.31
N ILE A 129 -10.65 -1.37 3.16
CA ILE A 129 -10.29 -2.71 3.60
C ILE A 129 -11.35 -3.71 3.16
N PHE A 130 -10.93 -4.77 2.49
CA PHE A 130 -11.76 -5.94 2.25
C PHE A 130 -11.66 -6.88 3.46
N CYS A 131 -12.81 -7.20 4.05
CA CYS A 131 -12.94 -8.22 5.07
C CYS A 131 -13.52 -9.49 4.45
N LEU A 132 -12.71 -10.55 4.42
CA LEU A 132 -13.11 -11.82 3.86
C LEU A 132 -13.23 -12.83 5.00
N PRO A 133 -14.41 -13.43 5.23
CA PRO A 133 -14.50 -14.67 6.00
C PRO A 133 -13.73 -15.79 5.30
N LYS A 134 -13.43 -16.88 6.02
CA LYS A 134 -12.83 -18.08 5.41
C LYS A 134 -13.66 -18.54 4.20
N SER A 135 -12.98 -18.88 3.10
CA SER A 135 -13.57 -19.23 1.80
C SER A 135 -14.31 -18.09 1.08
N GLY A 136 -14.25 -16.85 1.60
CA GLY A 136 -14.71 -15.66 0.89
C GLY A 136 -13.85 -15.43 -0.36
N VAL A 137 -14.48 -14.98 -1.44
CA VAL A 137 -13.83 -14.79 -2.74
C VAL A 137 -14.09 -13.38 -3.25
N ILE A 138 -13.04 -12.71 -3.73
CA ILE A 138 -13.17 -11.60 -4.66
C ILE A 138 -12.86 -12.18 -6.04
N PRO A 139 -13.86 -12.31 -6.95
CA PRO A 139 -13.67 -12.96 -8.24
C PRO A 139 -12.63 -12.27 -9.11
N LEU A 140 -12.17 -12.96 -10.15
CA LEU A 140 -11.17 -12.41 -11.06
C LEU A 140 -11.68 -11.12 -11.71
N HIS A 141 -10.94 -10.03 -11.49
CA HIS A 141 -11.29 -8.70 -11.97
C HIS A 141 -10.04 -7.89 -12.35
N ASN A 142 -10.21 -6.82 -13.13
CA ASN A 142 -9.12 -5.93 -13.56
C ASN A 142 -9.14 -4.57 -12.84
N HIS A 143 -8.04 -3.83 -12.95
CA HIS A 143 -7.89 -2.47 -12.41
C HIS A 143 -7.46 -1.51 -13.54
N PRO A 144 -8.39 -1.08 -14.43
CA PRO A 144 -8.06 -0.42 -15.68
C PRO A 144 -7.42 0.96 -15.47
N GLY A 145 -6.14 1.08 -15.83
CA GLY A 145 -5.39 2.34 -15.72
C GLY A 145 -5.02 2.72 -14.29
N MET A 146 -5.04 1.77 -13.35
CA MET A 146 -4.81 2.03 -11.92
C MET A 146 -3.48 1.44 -11.46
N THR A 147 -2.85 2.08 -10.48
CA THR A 147 -1.83 1.46 -9.62
C THR A 147 -2.48 1.15 -8.27
N VAL A 148 -2.31 -0.08 -7.76
CA VAL A 148 -2.88 -0.52 -6.48
C VAL A 148 -1.82 -1.14 -5.60
N PHE A 149 -1.78 -0.70 -4.35
CA PHE A 149 -1.00 -1.27 -3.27
C PHE A 149 -1.94 -2.12 -2.43
N SER A 150 -1.60 -3.39 -2.23
CA SER A 150 -2.43 -4.35 -1.51
C SER A 150 -1.63 -5.01 -0.39
N LYS A 151 -2.10 -4.90 0.85
CA LYS A 151 -1.46 -5.47 2.03
C LYS A 151 -2.43 -6.31 2.85
N ILE A 152 -2.06 -7.57 3.08
CA ILE A 152 -2.75 -8.44 4.04
C ILE A 152 -2.39 -8.00 5.45
N LEU A 153 -3.38 -7.55 6.22
CA LEU A 153 -3.18 -7.05 7.59
C LEU A 153 -3.22 -8.15 8.64
N PHE A 154 -3.95 -9.24 8.37
CA PHE A 154 -3.95 -10.48 9.14
C PHE A 154 -4.56 -11.61 8.30
N GLY A 155 -4.27 -12.86 8.69
CA GLY A 155 -4.81 -14.05 8.05
C GLY A 155 -4.11 -14.38 6.75
N SER A 156 -4.68 -15.30 5.96
CA SER A 156 -4.09 -15.74 4.70
C SER A 156 -5.11 -15.95 3.58
N MET A 157 -4.61 -15.87 2.35
CA MET A 157 -5.38 -16.10 1.14
C MET A 157 -4.53 -16.67 0.02
N HIS A 158 -5.22 -17.26 -0.95
CA HIS A 158 -4.65 -17.56 -2.24
C HIS A 158 -4.86 -16.37 -3.19
N LEU A 159 -3.77 -15.87 -3.75
CA LEU A 159 -3.74 -14.82 -4.76
C LEU A 159 -3.36 -15.44 -6.10
N LYS A 160 -4.30 -15.38 -7.04
CA LYS A 160 -4.03 -15.71 -8.45
C LYS A 160 -4.15 -14.44 -9.28
N SER A 161 -3.10 -14.08 -10.00
CA SER A 161 -3.03 -12.85 -10.78
C SER A 161 -2.43 -13.05 -12.17
N TYR A 162 -2.76 -12.14 -13.08
CA TYR A 162 -2.38 -12.16 -14.46
C TYR A 162 -2.10 -10.75 -14.98
N ASP A 163 -1.29 -10.71 -16.03
CA ASP A 163 -1.21 -9.57 -16.94
C ASP A 163 -1.59 -10.00 -18.34
N TRP A 164 -2.14 -9.09 -19.14
CA TRP A 164 -2.43 -9.39 -20.53
C TRP A 164 -1.17 -9.80 -21.30
N ALA A 165 -1.24 -10.89 -22.06
CA ALA A 165 -0.10 -11.37 -22.83
C ALA A 165 0.28 -10.33 -23.90
N LYS A 166 1.58 -10.01 -23.99
CA LYS A 166 2.14 -9.09 -25.01
C LYS A 166 2.61 -9.81 -26.26
N SER A 167 2.84 -11.12 -26.15
CA SER A 167 3.25 -12.00 -27.23
C SER A 167 2.78 -13.42 -26.94
N LEU A 168 2.63 -14.23 -27.99
CA LEU A 168 2.36 -15.65 -27.84
C LEU A 168 3.61 -16.41 -27.36
N PRO A 169 3.43 -17.53 -26.65
CA PRO A 169 4.52 -18.43 -26.30
C PRO A 169 5.14 -19.10 -27.54
N ASP A 170 4.32 -19.43 -28.55
CA ASP A 170 4.77 -19.99 -29.82
C ASP A 170 4.70 -18.95 -30.93
N SER A 171 5.66 -18.98 -31.88
CA SER A 171 5.66 -18.18 -33.13
C SER A 171 4.49 -18.49 -34.07
N SER A 172 3.45 -19.16 -33.57
CA SER A 172 2.18 -19.42 -34.24
C SER A 172 1.41 -18.13 -34.52
N THR A 173 0.59 -18.14 -35.57
CA THR A 173 -0.22 -17.01 -36.02
C THR A 173 -1.51 -16.81 -35.22
N ASN A 174 -1.63 -17.39 -34.02
CA ASN A 174 -2.84 -17.24 -33.23
C ASN A 174 -2.98 -15.78 -32.76
N ALA A 175 -4.20 -15.27 -32.71
CA ALA A 175 -4.42 -13.94 -32.18
C ALA A 175 -4.33 -13.97 -30.64
N LEU A 176 -3.84 -12.90 -30.02
CA LEU A 176 -3.89 -12.72 -28.55
C LEU A 176 -5.33 -12.56 -28.03
N GLU A 177 -6.29 -12.45 -28.95
CA GLU A 177 -7.71 -12.31 -28.66
C GLU A 177 -8.50 -13.09 -29.72
N ASN A 178 -9.49 -13.84 -29.27
CA ASN A 178 -10.40 -14.60 -30.12
C ASN A 178 -11.60 -13.74 -30.53
N SER A 179 -12.28 -14.14 -31.61
CA SER A 179 -13.46 -13.43 -32.12
C SER A 179 -14.63 -13.34 -31.14
N ASP A 180 -14.62 -14.13 -30.06
CA ASP A 180 -15.63 -14.12 -29.01
C ASP A 180 -15.28 -13.20 -27.82
N GLY A 181 -14.24 -12.38 -27.96
CA GLY A 181 -13.76 -11.43 -26.96
C GLY A 181 -12.86 -12.05 -25.88
N THR A 182 -12.53 -13.34 -25.99
CA THR A 182 -11.62 -14.00 -25.05
C THR A 182 -10.18 -13.58 -25.34
N ARG A 183 -9.45 -13.12 -24.33
CA ARG A 183 -8.09 -12.59 -24.46
C ARG A 183 -7.08 -13.41 -23.67
N LEU A 184 -5.89 -13.60 -24.24
CA LEU A 184 -4.81 -14.34 -23.61
C LEU A 184 -4.15 -13.53 -22.50
N ALA A 185 -3.98 -14.13 -21.34
CA ALA A 185 -3.30 -13.56 -20.19
C ALA A 185 -2.18 -14.49 -19.72
N LYS A 186 -1.11 -13.90 -19.20
CA LYS A 186 0.01 -14.59 -18.60
C LYS A 186 -0.14 -14.56 -17.08
N VAL A 187 -0.02 -15.71 -16.44
CA VAL A 187 0.02 -15.86 -14.98
C VAL A 187 1.20 -15.06 -14.43
N ASN A 188 0.91 -14.17 -13.49
CA ASN A 188 1.89 -13.39 -12.74
C ASN A 188 2.12 -13.98 -11.34
N THR A 189 1.06 -14.45 -10.69
CA THR A 189 1.14 -15.08 -9.36
C THR A 189 0.07 -16.15 -9.24
N ASP A 190 0.38 -17.26 -8.58
CA ASP A 190 -0.55 -18.33 -8.24
C ASP A 190 -0.05 -19.00 -6.96
N ASP A 191 -0.22 -18.32 -5.82
CA ASP A 191 0.36 -18.75 -4.54
C ASP A 191 -0.45 -18.28 -3.33
N ALA A 192 -0.14 -18.83 -2.16
CA ALA A 192 -0.69 -18.43 -0.88
C ALA A 192 0.15 -17.32 -0.22
N PHE A 193 -0.53 -16.28 0.26
CA PHE A 193 0.05 -15.14 0.95
C PHE A 193 -0.60 -14.99 2.33
N ASP A 194 0.16 -14.44 3.28
CA ASP A 194 -0.29 -14.13 4.63
C ASP A 194 0.16 -12.73 5.06
N ASP A 195 -0.06 -12.39 6.33
CA ASP A 195 0.26 -11.08 6.89
C ASP A 195 1.77 -10.80 7.05
N SER A 196 2.61 -11.83 6.96
CA SER A 196 4.07 -11.70 6.89
C SER A 196 4.56 -11.29 5.50
N SER A 197 3.73 -11.47 4.47
CA SER A 197 4.09 -11.14 3.09
C SER A 197 4.19 -9.62 2.88
N GLU A 198 5.15 -9.19 2.07
CA GLU A 198 5.32 -7.79 1.68
C GLU A 198 4.09 -7.26 0.92
N THR A 199 3.89 -5.94 0.93
CA THR A 199 2.85 -5.26 0.15
C THR A 199 3.02 -5.58 -1.33
N VAL A 200 1.97 -6.11 -1.96
CA VAL A 200 1.93 -6.35 -3.39
C VAL A 200 1.54 -5.05 -4.09
N VAL A 201 2.22 -4.74 -5.20
CA VAL A 201 1.91 -3.57 -6.02
C VAL A 201 1.64 -4.01 -7.45
N LEU A 202 0.44 -3.71 -7.94
CA LEU A 202 0.05 -3.91 -9.33
C LEU A 202 -0.05 -2.56 -10.04
N TYR A 203 0.21 -2.58 -11.34
CA TYR A 203 0.26 -1.44 -12.23
C TYR A 203 -0.74 -1.61 -13.38
N PRO A 204 -0.97 -0.57 -14.22
CA PRO A 204 -1.92 -0.65 -15.32
C PRO A 204 -1.67 -1.80 -16.32
N GLU A 205 -0.40 -2.18 -16.53
CA GLU A 205 -0.01 -3.20 -17.53
C GLU A 205 1.02 -4.22 -17.02
N ASN A 206 1.21 -4.32 -15.70
CA ASN A 206 2.17 -5.24 -15.09
C ASN A 206 1.88 -5.47 -13.60
N GLY A 207 2.42 -6.57 -13.05
CA GLY A 207 2.35 -6.87 -11.62
C GLY A 207 1.03 -7.54 -11.21
N GLY A 208 0.31 -8.12 -12.17
CA GLY A 208 -0.95 -8.82 -11.90
C GLY A 208 -2.16 -7.88 -11.88
N ASN A 209 -2.33 -7.06 -12.93
CA ASN A 209 -3.47 -6.13 -13.02
C ASN A 209 -4.82 -6.84 -12.91
N LEU A 210 -4.90 -8.08 -13.41
CA LEU A 210 -6.05 -8.94 -13.18
C LEU A 210 -5.76 -9.87 -12.01
N HIS A 211 -6.65 -9.94 -11.02
CA HIS A 211 -6.46 -10.91 -9.94
C HIS A 211 -7.77 -11.35 -9.29
N CYS A 212 -7.70 -12.48 -8.60
CA CYS A 212 -8.72 -12.92 -7.66
C CYS A 212 -8.10 -13.24 -6.31
N PHE A 213 -8.91 -13.09 -5.27
CA PHE A 213 -8.55 -13.48 -3.90
C PHE A 213 -9.48 -14.60 -3.44
N THR A 214 -8.90 -15.62 -2.81
CA THR A 214 -9.65 -16.67 -2.11
C THR A 214 -9.12 -16.81 -0.69
N ALA A 215 -9.93 -16.44 0.30
CA ALA A 215 -9.54 -16.45 1.69
C ALA A 215 -9.33 -17.89 2.22
N LEU A 216 -8.11 -18.19 2.68
CA LEU A 216 -7.76 -19.49 3.28
C LEU A 216 -8.13 -19.54 4.77
N THR A 217 -7.94 -18.40 5.44
CA THR A 217 -8.48 -18.08 6.77
C THR A 217 -9.33 -16.82 6.68
N PRO A 218 -10.09 -16.43 7.72
CA PRO A 218 -10.57 -15.06 7.78
C PRO A 218 -9.39 -14.09 7.68
N CYS A 219 -9.50 -13.08 6.84
CA CYS A 219 -8.41 -12.17 6.54
C CYS A 219 -8.91 -10.77 6.18
N ALA A 220 -8.02 -9.79 6.32
CA ALA A 220 -8.25 -8.41 5.95
C ALA A 220 -7.19 -7.93 4.96
N VAL A 221 -7.62 -7.32 3.87
CA VAL A 221 -6.73 -6.73 2.86
C VAL A 221 -6.98 -5.23 2.80
N LEU A 222 -5.94 -4.45 3.03
CA LEU A 222 -5.94 -3.01 2.80
C LEU A 222 -5.48 -2.74 1.37
N ASP A 223 -6.35 -2.09 0.60
CA ASP A 223 -6.01 -1.58 -0.72
C ASP A 223 -5.92 -0.06 -0.68
N VAL A 224 -4.84 0.47 -1.26
CA VAL A 224 -4.68 1.89 -1.62
C VAL A 224 -4.51 1.96 -3.13
N MET A 225 -5.41 2.66 -3.82
CA MET A 225 -5.46 2.68 -5.28
C MET A 225 -5.54 4.08 -5.84
N GLY A 226 -4.93 4.30 -7.00
CA GLY A 226 -5.00 5.58 -7.71
C GLY A 226 -4.85 5.43 -9.23
N PRO A 227 -5.71 6.12 -10.02
CA PRO A 227 -6.99 6.72 -9.60
C PRO A 227 -7.99 5.63 -9.20
N PRO A 228 -9.08 5.94 -8.47
CA PRO A 228 -10.13 4.95 -8.21
C PRO A 228 -10.92 4.62 -9.49
N TYR A 229 -11.70 3.54 -9.40
CA TYR A 229 -12.71 3.19 -10.40
C TYR A 229 -13.65 4.37 -10.68
N ASN A 230 -14.01 4.55 -11.94
CA ASN A 230 -15.00 5.53 -12.38
C ASN A 230 -15.64 5.07 -13.68
N ARG A 231 -16.91 4.65 -13.62
CA ARG A 231 -17.68 4.24 -14.79
C ARG A 231 -17.82 5.34 -15.83
N ALA A 232 -17.98 6.60 -15.42
CA ALA A 232 -18.15 7.72 -16.35
C ALA A 232 -16.91 7.95 -17.23
N ASP A 233 -15.73 7.58 -16.72
CA ASP A 233 -14.47 7.67 -17.44
C ASP A 233 -14.04 6.34 -18.08
N GLY A 234 -14.92 5.34 -18.13
CA GLY A 234 -14.60 4.01 -18.69
C GLY A 234 -13.67 3.14 -17.83
N ARG A 235 -13.49 3.47 -16.55
CA ARG A 235 -12.72 2.69 -15.57
C ARG A 235 -13.65 1.92 -14.64
N ASP A 236 -14.58 1.17 -15.20
CA ASP A 236 -15.40 0.25 -14.39
C ASP A 236 -14.62 -1.03 -14.11
N CYS A 237 -14.96 -1.71 -13.02
CA CYS A 237 -14.38 -3.01 -12.68
C CYS A 237 -15.03 -4.09 -13.56
N ALA A 238 -14.23 -4.74 -14.42
CA ALA A 238 -14.68 -5.86 -15.24
C ALA A 238 -14.28 -7.18 -14.60
N TYR A 239 -15.12 -8.21 -14.78
CA TYR A 239 -14.92 -9.53 -14.20
C TYR A 239 -14.71 -10.58 -15.28
N TYR A 240 -13.94 -11.62 -14.98
CA TYR A 240 -13.49 -12.57 -15.99
C TYR A 240 -13.67 -14.02 -15.54
N SER A 241 -14.07 -14.88 -16.48
CA SER A 241 -13.92 -16.34 -16.35
C SER A 241 -12.59 -16.79 -16.94
N GLU A 242 -11.95 -17.77 -16.30
CA GLU A 242 -10.72 -18.39 -16.76
C GLU A 242 -11.01 -19.68 -17.54
N ALA A 243 -10.32 -19.87 -18.67
CA ALA A 243 -10.23 -21.14 -19.38
C ALA A 243 -8.75 -21.50 -19.63
N PRO A 244 -8.38 -22.80 -19.56
CA PRO A 244 -7.00 -23.22 -19.73
C PRO A 244 -6.48 -22.96 -21.14
N TYR A 245 -5.22 -22.54 -21.26
CA TYR A 245 -4.51 -22.51 -22.54
C TYR A 245 -3.95 -23.90 -22.86
N SER A 246 -4.40 -24.53 -23.94
CA SER A 246 -3.87 -25.82 -24.40
C SER A 246 -2.85 -25.60 -25.54
N SER A 247 -1.56 -25.68 -25.23
CA SER A 247 -0.50 -25.75 -26.26
C SER A 247 -0.35 -27.18 -26.77
N SER A 248 -0.17 -27.36 -28.09
CA SER A 248 0.08 -28.67 -28.71
C SER A 248 1.49 -29.23 -28.43
N CYS A 249 2.38 -28.41 -27.87
CA CYS A 249 3.78 -28.75 -27.62
C CYS A 249 4.11 -29.11 -26.16
N GLY A 250 3.10 -29.16 -25.28
CA GLY A 250 3.28 -29.59 -23.89
C GLY A 250 3.97 -28.53 -23.04
N GLY A 251 3.22 -28.03 -22.06
CA GLY A 251 3.68 -26.97 -21.17
C GLY A 251 3.22 -25.61 -21.68
N ASP A 252 2.31 -25.01 -20.95
CA ASP A 252 2.50 -23.66 -20.45
C ASP A 252 1.36 -23.35 -19.47
N ASN A 253 1.49 -23.88 -18.24
CA ASN A 253 0.67 -23.47 -17.09
C ASN A 253 0.84 -21.97 -16.75
N GLN A 254 1.60 -21.23 -17.57
CA GLN A 254 1.84 -19.79 -17.46
C GLN A 254 0.81 -18.95 -18.24
N PHE A 255 -0.07 -19.55 -19.06
CA PHE A 255 -1.07 -18.79 -19.81
C PHE A 255 -2.48 -19.32 -19.57
N SER A 256 -3.44 -18.40 -19.59
CA SER A 256 -4.86 -18.68 -19.52
C SER A 256 -5.64 -17.76 -20.46
N TRP A 257 -6.75 -18.26 -20.98
CA TRP A 257 -7.73 -17.49 -21.72
C TRP A 257 -8.71 -16.84 -20.74
N LEU A 258 -8.86 -15.52 -20.78
CA LEU A 258 -9.79 -14.79 -19.93
C LEU A 258 -10.90 -14.18 -20.78
N LYS A 259 -12.14 -14.40 -20.36
CA LYS A 259 -13.33 -13.87 -21.02
C LYS A 259 -14.11 -13.00 -20.04
N GLU A 260 -14.44 -11.79 -20.45
CA GLU A 260 -15.27 -10.90 -19.64
C GLU A 260 -16.67 -11.51 -19.45
N ILE A 261 -17.17 -11.47 -18.22
CA ILE A 261 -18.47 -12.02 -17.82
C ILE A 261 -19.28 -10.99 -17.03
N PRO A 262 -20.62 -11.03 -17.10
CA PRO A 262 -21.45 -10.31 -16.16
C PRO A 262 -21.15 -10.75 -14.73
N SER A 263 -21.05 -9.79 -13.82
CA SER A 263 -20.80 -10.09 -12.41
C SER A 263 -22.08 -10.04 -11.59
N THR A 264 -22.27 -11.07 -10.76
CA THR A 264 -23.26 -11.09 -9.67
C THR A 264 -22.59 -10.91 -8.31
N PHE A 265 -21.31 -10.52 -8.29
CA PHE A 265 -20.57 -10.33 -7.06
C PHE A 265 -21.03 -9.06 -6.37
N GLU A 266 -21.47 -9.21 -5.13
CA GLU A 266 -21.91 -8.10 -4.30
C GLU A 266 -21.10 -8.08 -3.00
N MET A 267 -20.74 -6.88 -2.57
CA MET A 267 -20.06 -6.65 -1.30
C MET A 267 -20.92 -5.78 -0.41
N LYS A 268 -20.85 -6.03 0.90
CA LYS A 268 -21.44 -5.14 1.89
C LYS A 268 -20.51 -3.95 2.13
N GLY A 269 -20.89 -2.76 1.69
CA GLY A 269 -20.17 -1.52 1.97
C GLY A 269 -20.45 -0.98 3.38
N ILE A 270 -19.40 -0.55 4.09
CA ILE A 270 -19.50 0.17 5.37
C ILE A 270 -18.60 1.40 5.31
N GLN A 271 -19.17 2.58 5.51
CA GLN A 271 -18.39 3.81 5.66
C GLN A 271 -17.72 3.85 7.04
N MET A 272 -16.40 3.90 7.07
CA MET A 272 -15.62 4.04 8.29
C MET A 272 -15.53 5.51 8.72
N VAL A 273 -15.45 5.72 10.04
CA VAL A 273 -15.20 7.04 10.61
C VAL A 273 -13.77 7.46 10.29
N ARG A 274 -13.62 8.65 9.69
CA ARG A 274 -12.30 9.21 9.37
C ARG A 274 -11.57 9.59 10.66
N LYS A 275 -10.46 8.89 10.93
CA LYS A 275 -9.53 9.16 12.04
C LYS A 275 -8.25 9.84 11.55
N PHE A 276 -8.40 10.71 10.55
CA PHE A 276 -7.36 11.52 9.92
C PHE A 276 -7.98 12.79 9.35
N VAL A 277 -7.17 13.82 9.16
CA VAL A 277 -7.52 15.09 8.53
C VAL A 277 -7.19 14.97 7.05
N ALA A 278 -8.21 15.12 6.21
CA ALA A 278 -8.12 15.04 4.76
C ALA A 278 -7.76 16.39 4.13
#